data_AF-A0A7W0T4J1-F1
#
_entry.id   AF-A0A7W0T4J1-F1
#
_cell.length_a   1.000
_cell.length_b   1.000
_cell.length_c   1.000
_cell.angle_alpha   90.00
_cell.angle_beta   90.00
_cell.angle_gamma   90.00
#
_symmetry.space_group_name_H-M   'P 1'
#
loop_
_entity.id
_entity.type
_entity.pdbx_description
1 polymer ?
#
loop_
_entity_poly.entity_id
_entity_poly.type
_entity_poly.pdbx_seq_one_letter_code
_entity_poly.pdbx_strand_id
1 'polypeptide(L)'
;MTHPGRTLAHRAQLQRAGILINVGSILGKVGQPYVPSYVISKFALRGLTETLRTAIADDPDIHICSLLPYAIDTPHFEEGANHTGYDAHAMPPMQSPEKVARALVGLVRRPRRERHVPRLAAPLLLLRAVFPRTAERLILHILREWHFGHRQLPDSDGNLFAPTTLDAHVRGKRPARLGLPRLLAWTAGHMLRLATRPSPVRTSLEPHTQS
;
A
#
# COMPACT_ATOMS: atom_id res chain seq x y z
N MET A 1 8.14 6.91 -32.28
CA MET A 1 7.78 6.99 -30.84
C MET A 1 8.95 6.51 -30.00
N THR A 2 9.62 7.41 -29.30
CA THR A 2 10.73 7.10 -28.38
C THR A 2 10.18 6.63 -27.03
N HIS A 3 10.40 5.37 -26.66
CA HIS A 3 9.96 4.82 -25.37
C HIS A 3 10.68 5.50 -24.20
N PRO A 4 9.98 6.13 -23.25
CA PRO A 4 10.59 6.84 -22.11
C PRO A 4 11.36 5.93 -21.13
N GLY A 5 11.20 4.60 -21.23
CA GLY A 5 12.00 3.63 -20.48
C GLY A 5 13.44 3.45 -20.99
N ARG A 6 13.79 4.05 -22.14
CA ARG A 6 15.06 3.77 -22.81
C ARG A 6 16.27 4.25 -22.04
N THR A 7 16.32 5.36 -21.32
CA THR A 7 17.64 5.89 -20.88
C THR A 7 18.37 5.03 -19.83
N LEU A 8 17.63 4.49 -18.85
CA LEU A 8 18.19 3.57 -17.83
C LEU A 8 18.40 2.16 -18.39
N ALA A 9 17.43 1.65 -19.16
CA ALA A 9 17.57 0.39 -19.88
C ALA A 9 18.73 0.44 -20.89
N HIS A 10 18.95 1.58 -21.54
CA HIS A 10 20.01 1.82 -22.52
C HIS A 10 21.38 1.89 -21.84
N ARG A 11 21.53 2.57 -20.69
CA ARG A 11 22.79 2.51 -19.94
C ARG A 11 23.08 1.11 -19.41
N ALA A 12 22.07 0.39 -18.93
CA ALA A 12 22.22 -1.01 -18.51
C ALA A 12 22.53 -1.93 -19.70
N GLN A 13 21.93 -1.69 -20.87
CA GLN A 13 22.23 -2.40 -22.13
C GLN A 13 23.63 -2.09 -22.65
N LEU A 14 24.10 -0.85 -22.53
CA LEU A 14 25.49 -0.47 -22.85
C LEU A 14 26.49 -1.18 -21.94
N GLN A 15 26.16 -1.37 -20.66
CA GLN A 15 26.98 -2.12 -19.70
C GLN A 15 26.72 -3.64 -19.74
N ARG A 16 25.69 -4.08 -20.48
CA ARG A 16 25.13 -5.44 -20.53
C ARG A 16 24.82 -6.06 -19.16
N ALA A 17 24.73 -5.26 -18.10
CA ALA A 17 24.44 -5.73 -16.74
C ALA A 17 23.93 -4.56 -15.88
N GLY A 18 23.06 -4.85 -14.90
CA GLY A 18 22.63 -3.82 -13.94
C GLY A 18 21.40 -4.19 -13.13
N ILE A 19 21.09 -3.38 -12.11
CA ILE A 19 19.91 -3.57 -11.26
C ILE A 19 19.15 -2.25 -11.15
N LEU A 20 17.87 -2.25 -11.55
CA LEU A 20 16.92 -1.17 -11.28
C LEU A 20 15.95 -1.61 -10.19
N ILE A 21 15.95 -0.93 -9.05
CA ILE A 21 15.03 -1.22 -7.94
C ILE A 21 14.01 -0.09 -7.81
N ASN A 22 12.77 -0.36 -8.18
CA ASN A 22 11.66 0.56 -7.96
C ASN A 22 11.10 0.37 -6.55
N VAL A 23 11.12 1.43 -5.73
CA VAL A 23 10.49 1.45 -4.40
C VAL A 23 9.00 1.77 -4.53
N GLY A 24 8.23 0.70 -4.68
CA GLY A 24 6.77 0.73 -4.77
C GLY A 24 6.09 0.80 -3.40
N SER A 25 4.93 0.17 -3.33
CA SER A 25 4.13 -0.01 -2.11
C SER A 25 3.21 -1.20 -2.33
N ILE A 26 2.73 -1.83 -1.24
CA ILE A 26 1.62 -2.77 -1.38
C ILE A 26 0.40 -2.13 -2.08
N LEU A 27 0.24 -0.79 -1.96
CA LEU A 27 -0.82 -0.04 -2.62
C LEU A 27 -0.66 0.07 -4.14
N GLY A 28 0.44 -0.42 -4.72
CA GLY A 28 0.54 -0.70 -6.16
C GLY A 28 -0.10 -2.03 -6.57
N LYS A 29 -0.63 -2.80 -5.61
CA LYS A 29 -1.32 -4.06 -5.84
C LYS A 29 -2.75 -4.06 -5.29
N VAL A 30 -3.04 -3.24 -4.28
CA VAL A 30 -4.36 -3.16 -3.63
C VAL A 30 -4.81 -1.72 -3.46
N GLY A 31 -6.11 -1.49 -3.69
CA GLY A 31 -6.72 -0.18 -3.45
C GLY A 31 -6.89 0.09 -1.96
N GLN A 32 -6.66 1.34 -1.57
CA GLN A 32 -7.03 1.85 -0.25
C GLN A 32 -7.91 3.09 -0.45
N PRO A 33 -9.07 3.18 0.23
CA PRO A 33 -9.78 4.46 0.35
C PRO A 33 -8.88 5.53 1.00
N TYR A 34 -9.23 6.80 0.86
CA TYR A 34 -8.55 7.96 1.50
C TYR A 34 -7.23 8.44 0.86
N VAL A 35 -6.55 7.62 0.05
CA VAL A 35 -5.30 8.02 -0.64
C VAL A 35 -5.28 7.65 -2.13
N PRO A 36 -6.33 7.99 -2.91
CA PRO A 36 -6.50 7.51 -4.28
C PRO A 36 -5.36 7.94 -5.22
N SER A 37 -4.88 9.18 -5.12
CA SER A 37 -3.77 9.69 -5.94
C SER A 37 -2.47 8.90 -5.69
N TYR A 38 -2.16 8.63 -4.42
CA TYR A 38 -1.02 7.80 -4.04
C TYR A 38 -1.16 6.37 -4.57
N VAL A 39 -2.35 5.76 -4.43
CA VAL A 39 -2.65 4.41 -4.96
C VAL A 39 -2.42 4.38 -6.47
N ILE A 40 -3.00 5.32 -7.22
CA ILE A 40 -2.83 5.42 -8.67
C ILE A 40 -1.35 5.51 -9.04
N SER A 41 -0.57 6.37 -8.38
CA SER A 41 0.87 6.52 -8.65
C SER A 41 1.64 5.20 -8.43
N LYS A 42 1.29 4.44 -7.39
CA LYS A 42 1.97 3.17 -7.07
C LYS A 42 1.53 2.04 -8.00
N PHE A 43 0.30 2.05 -8.50
CA PHE A 43 -0.13 1.15 -9.59
C PHE A 43 0.60 1.48 -10.90
N ALA A 44 0.74 2.75 -11.25
CA ALA A 44 1.48 3.18 -12.44
C ALA A 44 2.96 2.77 -12.37
N LEU A 45 3.62 2.97 -11.23
CA LEU A 45 5.01 2.53 -11.03
C LEU A 45 5.16 1.00 -11.16
N ARG A 46 4.16 0.24 -10.69
CA ARG A 46 4.14 -1.22 -10.88
C ARG A 46 4.00 -1.57 -12.36
N GLY A 47 3.06 -0.97 -13.06
CA GLY A 47 2.88 -1.17 -14.51
C GLY A 47 4.16 -0.87 -15.28
N LEU A 48 4.79 0.27 -15.01
CA LEU A 48 6.09 0.63 -15.58
C LEU A 48 7.16 -0.43 -15.29
N THR A 49 7.23 -0.92 -14.05
CA THR A 49 8.19 -1.96 -13.67
C THR A 49 7.97 -3.26 -14.45
N GLU A 50 6.72 -3.69 -14.61
CA GLU A 50 6.37 -4.88 -15.38
C GLU A 50 6.69 -4.69 -16.87
N THR A 51 6.34 -3.54 -17.45
CA THR A 51 6.69 -3.18 -18.84
C THR A 51 8.19 -3.21 -19.08
N LEU A 52 8.99 -2.58 -18.20
CA LEU A 52 10.45 -2.57 -18.34
C LEU A 52 11.03 -3.99 -18.27
N ARG A 53 10.52 -4.81 -17.35
CA ARG A 53 10.98 -6.20 -17.19
C ARG A 53 10.68 -7.06 -18.41
N THR A 54 9.51 -6.88 -19.04
CA THR A 54 9.18 -7.57 -20.29
C THR A 54 10.06 -7.09 -21.44
N ALA A 55 10.36 -5.79 -21.51
CA ALA A 55 11.19 -5.21 -22.56
C ALA A 55 12.66 -5.69 -22.55
N ILE A 56 13.14 -6.23 -21.42
CA ILE A 56 14.51 -6.75 -21.26
C ILE A 56 14.54 -8.26 -21.02
N ALA A 57 13.47 -8.99 -21.38
CA ALA A 57 13.34 -10.41 -21.04
C ALA A 57 14.48 -11.31 -21.57
N ASP A 58 15.12 -10.89 -22.68
CA ASP A 58 16.25 -11.59 -23.30
C ASP A 58 17.63 -11.14 -22.75
N ASP A 59 17.67 -10.18 -21.82
CA ASP A 59 18.89 -9.66 -21.18
C ASP A 59 19.02 -10.21 -19.74
N PRO A 60 19.61 -11.41 -19.53
CA PRO A 60 19.60 -12.09 -18.22
C PRO A 60 20.37 -11.36 -17.12
N ASP A 61 21.31 -10.50 -17.49
CA ASP A 61 22.19 -9.74 -16.60
C ASP A 61 21.59 -8.38 -16.17
N ILE A 62 20.42 -8.01 -16.71
CA ILE A 62 19.68 -6.79 -16.35
C ILE A 62 18.49 -7.18 -15.46
N HIS A 63 18.48 -6.68 -14.23
CA HIS A 63 17.46 -7.02 -13.25
C HIS A 63 16.55 -5.82 -12.93
N ILE A 64 15.26 -5.96 -13.25
CA ILE A 64 14.23 -4.98 -12.85
C ILE A 64 13.46 -5.52 -11.63
N CYS A 65 13.71 -4.94 -10.46
CA CYS A 65 13.17 -5.35 -9.17
C CYS A 65 12.11 -4.37 -8.64
N SER A 66 11.14 -4.87 -7.89
CA SER A 66 10.19 -4.05 -7.13
C SER A 66 10.32 -4.32 -5.64
N LEU A 67 10.62 -3.29 -4.85
CA LEU A 67 10.46 -3.33 -3.40
C LEU A 67 9.05 -2.84 -3.05
N LEU A 68 8.30 -3.61 -2.27
CA LEU A 68 6.90 -3.34 -1.95
C LEU A 68 6.74 -3.27 -0.42
N PRO A 69 7.10 -2.13 0.21
CA PRO A 69 6.83 -1.91 1.62
C PRO A 69 5.32 -1.79 1.89
N TYR A 70 4.92 -2.26 3.07
CA TYR A 70 3.70 -1.86 3.75
C TYR A 70 3.98 -0.65 4.65
N ALA A 71 3.09 -0.33 5.60
CA ALA A 71 3.26 0.77 6.54
C ALA A 71 4.67 0.77 7.17
N ILE A 72 5.35 1.91 7.11
CA ILE A 72 6.70 2.13 7.62
C ILE A 72 6.62 3.12 8.78
N ASP A 73 7.36 2.84 9.85
CA ASP A 73 7.57 3.73 10.99
C ASP A 73 8.44 4.93 10.61
N THR A 74 7.82 5.92 9.97
CA THR A 74 8.41 7.20 9.54
C THR A 74 7.45 8.34 9.91
N PRO A 75 7.92 9.61 9.96
CA PRO A 75 7.10 10.78 10.30
C PRO A 75 5.97 11.14 9.29
N HIS A 76 5.73 10.29 8.28
CA HIS A 76 4.77 10.57 7.22
C HIS A 76 3.34 10.80 7.73
N PHE A 77 2.93 10.12 8.80
CA PHE A 77 1.57 10.27 9.35
C PHE A 77 1.37 11.58 10.10
N GLU A 78 2.46 12.22 10.53
CA GLU A 78 2.51 13.46 11.28
C GLU A 78 2.66 14.67 10.36
N GLU A 79 3.52 14.54 9.36
CA GLU A 79 3.96 15.64 8.50
C GLU A 79 3.22 15.69 7.16
N GLY A 80 2.64 14.58 6.72
CA GLY A 80 1.92 14.54 5.45
C GLY A 80 0.65 15.39 5.47
N ALA A 81 0.28 15.92 4.30
CA ALA A 81 -1.01 16.56 4.10
C ALA A 81 -2.16 15.66 4.58
N ASN A 82 -3.10 16.25 5.30
CA ASN A 82 -4.23 15.58 5.89
C ASN A 82 -5.48 16.45 5.79
N HIS A 83 -6.42 16.03 4.95
CA HIS A 83 -7.74 16.65 4.77
C HIS A 83 -8.87 15.68 5.16
N THR A 84 -8.56 14.74 6.07
CA THR A 84 -9.52 13.72 6.52
C THR A 84 -10.29 14.15 7.77
N GLY A 85 -9.90 15.27 8.40
CA GLY A 85 -10.45 15.76 9.66
C GLY A 85 -10.03 14.99 10.92
N TYR A 86 -9.24 13.92 10.81
CA TYR A 86 -8.81 13.07 11.93
C TYR A 86 -7.33 12.73 11.84
N ASP A 87 -6.71 12.39 12.97
CA ASP A 87 -5.33 11.88 12.98
C ASP A 87 -5.21 10.51 12.31
N ALA A 88 -4.40 10.43 11.25
CA ALA A 88 -4.09 9.17 10.59
C ALA A 88 -2.97 8.41 11.32
N HIS A 89 -3.11 7.10 11.42
CA HIS A 89 -2.18 6.18 12.05
C HIS A 89 -1.75 5.06 11.10
N ALA A 90 -0.56 4.52 11.33
CA ALA A 90 -0.13 3.32 10.65
C ALA A 90 -1.05 2.12 10.94
N MET A 91 -1.12 1.17 10.01
CA MET A 91 -1.82 -0.10 10.21
C MET A 91 -0.80 -1.20 10.52
N PRO A 92 -1.10 -2.14 11.44
CA PRO A 92 -0.21 -3.26 11.69
C PRO A 92 -0.26 -4.25 10.51
N PRO A 93 0.85 -4.95 10.20
CA PRO A 93 2.15 -4.86 10.84
C PRO A 93 3.00 -3.69 10.30
N MET A 94 3.29 -2.70 11.16
CA MET A 94 4.20 -1.61 10.85
C MET A 94 5.65 -2.09 10.79
N GLN A 95 6.42 -1.61 9.83
CA GLN A 95 7.81 -2.02 9.61
C GLN A 95 8.76 -0.89 10.01
N SER A 96 9.90 -1.22 10.60
CA SER A 96 10.91 -0.20 10.86
C SER A 96 11.60 0.24 9.55
N PRO A 97 12.06 1.51 9.44
CA PRO A 97 12.79 1.99 8.27
C PRO A 97 14.03 1.16 7.97
N GLU A 98 14.75 0.71 9.01
CA GLU A 98 15.96 -0.11 8.86
C GLU A 98 15.63 -1.49 8.29
N LYS A 99 14.45 -2.04 8.59
CA LYS A 99 14.01 -3.31 8.00
C LYS A 99 13.74 -3.16 6.50
N VAL A 100 13.16 -2.04 6.08
CA VAL A 100 12.95 -1.72 4.66
C VAL A 100 14.29 -1.46 3.96
N ALA A 101 15.20 -0.71 4.59
CA ALA A 101 16.55 -0.46 4.07
C ALA A 101 17.35 -1.77 3.91
N ARG A 102 17.32 -2.67 4.89
CA ARG A 102 17.95 -4.00 4.78
C ARG A 102 17.34 -4.82 3.64
N ALA A 103 16.03 -4.72 3.40
CA ALA A 103 15.39 -5.42 2.29
C ALA A 103 15.83 -4.84 0.93
N LEU A 104 16.03 -3.53 0.83
CA LEU A 104 16.59 -2.85 -0.34
C LEU A 104 18.02 -3.30 -0.62
N VAL A 105 18.91 -3.25 0.39
CA VAL A 105 20.29 -3.76 0.27
C VAL A 105 20.30 -5.25 -0.09
N GLY A 106 19.35 -6.02 0.43
CA GLY A 106 19.18 -7.43 0.07
C GLY A 106 18.87 -7.63 -1.42
N LEU A 107 18.08 -6.74 -2.04
CA LEU A 107 17.81 -6.77 -3.48
C LEU A 107 19.04 -6.41 -4.31
N VAL A 108 19.86 -5.46 -3.84
CA VAL A 108 21.14 -5.13 -4.50
C VAL A 108 22.07 -6.34 -4.53
N ARG A 109 22.16 -7.09 -3.42
CA ARG A 109 23.03 -8.28 -3.32
C ARG A 109 22.47 -9.51 -4.05
N ARG A 110 21.15 -9.69 -4.02
CA ARG A 110 20.46 -10.84 -4.59
C ARG A 110 19.17 -10.36 -5.25
N PRO A 111 19.24 -9.95 -6.52
CA PRO A 111 18.09 -9.44 -7.26
C PRO A 111 16.93 -10.43 -7.26
N ARG A 112 15.73 -9.91 -7.05
CA ARG A 112 14.47 -10.67 -7.12
C ARG A 112 13.43 -9.79 -7.80
N ARG A 113 12.58 -10.40 -8.63
CA ARG A 113 11.50 -9.67 -9.33
C ARG A 113 10.70 -8.81 -8.36
N GLU A 114 10.32 -9.37 -7.21
CA GLU A 114 9.56 -8.64 -6.19
C GLU A 114 10.02 -8.99 -4.76
N ARG A 115 10.01 -7.98 -3.89
CA ARG A 115 10.26 -8.15 -2.46
C ARG A 115 9.22 -7.40 -1.64
N HIS A 116 8.42 -8.13 -0.88
CA HIS A 116 7.46 -7.56 0.06
C HIS A 116 8.09 -7.33 1.45
N VAL A 117 7.71 -6.23 2.11
CA VAL A 117 8.12 -5.92 3.49
C VAL A 117 6.88 -5.49 4.30
N PRO A 118 6.33 -6.35 5.18
CA PRO A 118 6.79 -7.70 5.50
C PRO A 118 6.45 -8.70 4.39
N ARG A 119 7.15 -9.84 4.38
CA ARG A 119 6.84 -10.97 3.48
C ARG A 119 5.41 -11.51 3.65
N LEU A 120 4.80 -11.25 4.80
CA LEU A 120 3.45 -11.69 5.17
C LEU A 120 2.31 -11.01 4.39
N ALA A 121 2.60 -10.11 3.45
CA ALA A 121 1.56 -9.46 2.64
C ALA A 121 0.95 -10.41 1.58
N ALA A 122 1.62 -11.52 1.24
CA ALA A 122 1.18 -12.41 0.15
C ALA A 122 -0.15 -13.15 0.40
N PRO A 123 -0.43 -13.73 1.59
CA PRO A 123 -1.73 -14.36 1.87
C PRO A 123 -2.92 -13.40 1.78
N LEU A 124 -2.75 -12.13 2.18
CA LEU A 124 -3.82 -11.13 2.06
C LEU A 124 -4.13 -10.80 0.59
N LEU A 125 -3.08 -10.72 -0.24
CA LEU A 125 -3.25 -10.56 -1.69
C LEU A 125 -3.94 -11.78 -2.32
N LEU A 126 -3.63 -12.98 -1.86
CA LEU A 126 -4.29 -14.21 -2.30
C LEU A 126 -5.77 -14.24 -1.90
N LEU A 127 -6.09 -13.90 -0.65
CA LEU A 127 -7.48 -13.82 -0.18
C LEU A 127 -8.29 -12.87 -1.07
N ARG A 128 -7.74 -11.72 -1.44
CA ARG A 128 -8.40 -10.78 -2.36
C ARG A 128 -8.57 -11.35 -3.77
N ALA A 129 -7.58 -12.08 -4.28
CA ALA A 129 -7.68 -12.68 -5.60
C ALA A 129 -8.82 -13.71 -5.68
N VAL A 130 -9.07 -14.45 -4.60
CA VAL A 130 -10.14 -15.46 -4.53
C VAL A 130 -11.49 -14.84 -4.12
N PHE A 131 -11.50 -13.90 -3.18
CA PHE A 131 -12.71 -13.29 -2.61
C PHE A 131 -12.65 -11.75 -2.64
N PRO A 132 -12.71 -11.11 -3.82
CA PRO A 132 -12.44 -9.69 -3.97
C PRO A 132 -13.38 -8.78 -3.16
N ARG A 133 -14.70 -8.99 -3.29
CA ARG A 133 -15.71 -8.18 -2.58
C ARG A 133 -15.60 -8.29 -1.06
N THR A 134 -15.33 -9.50 -0.56
CA THR A 134 -15.17 -9.74 0.88
C THR A 134 -13.91 -9.07 1.41
N ALA A 135 -12.79 -9.22 0.68
CA ALA A 135 -11.53 -8.59 1.05
C ALA A 135 -11.63 -7.06 1.03
N GLU A 136 -12.27 -6.48 0.02
CA GLU A 136 -12.49 -5.02 -0.08
C GLU A 136 -13.34 -4.49 1.06
N ARG A 137 -14.44 -5.17 1.38
CA ARG A 137 -15.28 -4.84 2.54
C ARG A 137 -14.48 -4.94 3.83
N LEU A 138 -13.73 -6.02 4.03
CA LEU A 138 -12.93 -6.21 5.23
C LEU A 138 -11.87 -5.11 5.38
N ILE A 139 -11.14 -4.80 4.31
CA ILE A 139 -10.14 -3.72 4.29
C ILE A 139 -10.80 -2.38 4.66
N LEU A 140 -11.94 -2.05 4.05
CA LEU A 140 -12.66 -0.80 4.35
C LEU A 140 -13.05 -0.71 5.83
N HIS A 141 -13.59 -1.78 6.40
CA HIS A 141 -13.98 -1.79 7.83
C HIS A 141 -12.77 -1.67 8.75
N ILE A 142 -11.70 -2.41 8.46
CA ILE A 142 -10.45 -2.32 9.22
C ILE A 142 -9.91 -0.88 9.21
N LEU A 143 -9.87 -0.24 8.04
CA LEU A 143 -9.36 1.12 7.90
C LEU A 143 -10.23 2.13 8.64
N ARG A 144 -11.55 2.07 8.49
CA ARG A 144 -12.47 2.96 9.20
C ARG A 144 -12.30 2.89 10.72
N GLU A 145 -12.11 1.70 11.24
CA GLU A 145 -12.01 1.47 12.69
C GLU A 145 -10.64 1.85 13.25
N TRP A 146 -9.57 1.58 12.51
CA TRP A 146 -8.21 1.56 13.08
C TRP A 146 -7.20 2.50 12.42
N HIS A 147 -7.46 2.98 11.19
CA HIS A 147 -6.55 3.89 10.49
C HIS A 147 -6.65 5.31 11.02
N PHE A 148 -7.85 5.78 11.35
CA PHE A 148 -8.06 7.10 11.92
C PHE A 148 -8.21 7.00 13.44
N GLY A 149 -7.63 7.95 14.15
CA GLY A 149 -7.84 8.13 15.58
C GLY A 149 -9.16 8.84 15.88
N HIS A 150 -9.32 9.23 17.14
CA HIS A 150 -10.49 9.99 17.60
C HIS A 150 -10.20 11.49 17.70
N ARG A 151 -8.95 11.91 17.48
CA ARG A 151 -8.58 13.31 17.61
C ARG A 151 -8.91 14.01 16.30
N GLN A 152 -9.81 14.99 16.38
CA GLN A 152 -10.06 15.88 15.26
C GLN A 152 -8.82 16.74 15.00
N LEU A 153 -8.46 16.85 13.74
CA LEU A 153 -7.39 17.72 13.27
C LEU A 153 -7.96 18.66 12.21
N PRO A 154 -7.57 19.95 12.22
CA PRO A 154 -7.88 20.83 11.11
C PRO A 154 -7.23 20.28 9.83
N ASP A 155 -7.84 20.62 8.69
CA ASP A 155 -7.23 20.37 7.39
C ASP A 155 -5.86 21.03 7.31
N SER A 156 -4.88 20.29 6.78
CA SER A 156 -3.51 20.76 6.69
C SER A 156 -2.85 20.23 5.44
N ASP A 157 -2.14 21.10 4.72
CA ASP A 157 -1.28 20.69 3.61
C ASP A 157 0.01 19.99 4.11
N GLY A 158 0.24 19.94 5.42
CA GLY A 158 1.44 19.35 6.01
C GLY A 158 2.71 19.92 5.38
N ASN A 159 3.60 19.03 4.93
CA ASN A 159 4.84 19.38 4.23
C ASN A 159 4.72 19.32 2.69
N LEU A 160 3.52 19.47 2.11
CA LEU A 160 3.29 19.34 0.67
C LEU A 160 3.95 20.44 -0.17
N PHE A 161 3.86 21.70 0.29
CA PHE A 161 4.36 22.87 -0.45
C PHE A 161 5.59 23.53 0.18
N ALA A 162 5.89 23.18 1.44
CA ALA A 162 7.01 23.72 2.20
C ALA A 162 7.63 22.63 3.08
N PRO A 163 8.93 22.70 3.39
CA PRO A 163 9.55 21.77 4.32
C PRO A 163 8.93 21.86 5.71
N THR A 164 8.96 20.75 6.44
CA THR A 164 8.53 20.71 7.84
C THR A 164 9.43 21.59 8.71
N THR A 165 8.86 22.20 9.74
CA THR A 165 9.61 22.89 10.80
C THR A 165 9.99 21.95 11.94
N LEU A 166 9.51 20.70 11.91
CA LEU A 166 9.89 19.68 12.88
C LEU A 166 11.32 19.21 12.64
N ASP A 167 12.02 18.86 13.73
CA ASP A 167 13.36 18.30 13.66
C ASP A 167 13.38 17.03 12.79
N ALA A 168 14.46 16.81 12.04
CA ALA A 168 14.59 15.60 11.23
C ALA A 168 14.64 14.34 12.11
N HIS A 169 13.74 13.39 11.86
CA HIS A 169 13.68 12.13 12.59
C HIS A 169 13.34 10.97 11.65
N VAL A 170 13.89 9.79 11.92
CA VAL A 170 13.72 8.60 11.07
C VAL A 170 12.40 7.88 11.36
N ARG A 171 11.94 7.94 12.62
CA ARG A 171 10.77 7.20 13.11
C ARG A 171 9.59 8.12 13.37
N GLY A 172 8.38 7.61 13.17
CA GLY A 172 7.17 8.35 13.45
C GLY A 172 6.80 8.32 14.93
N LYS A 173 5.75 9.07 15.27
CA LYS A 173 5.12 9.19 16.59
C LYS A 173 3.67 8.68 16.61
N ARG A 174 3.11 8.27 15.47
CA ARG A 174 1.76 7.72 15.27
C ARG A 174 1.84 6.24 14.87
N PRO A 175 2.24 5.36 15.80
CA PRO A 175 2.26 3.93 15.54
C PRO A 175 0.83 3.40 15.34
N ALA A 176 0.75 2.12 14.97
CA ALA A 176 -0.51 1.42 14.93
C ALA A 176 -1.24 1.49 16.28
N ARG A 177 -2.53 1.84 16.23
CA ARG A 177 -3.41 1.94 17.41
C ARG A 177 -3.67 0.58 18.07
N LEU A 178 -3.29 -0.51 17.38
CA LEU A 178 -3.59 -1.88 17.77
C LEU A 178 -2.48 -2.83 17.29
N GLY A 179 -2.08 -3.82 18.10
CA GLY A 179 -1.09 -4.84 17.74
C GLY A 179 -1.66 -5.99 16.90
N LEU A 180 -0.86 -6.59 16.01
CA LEU A 180 -1.30 -7.60 15.03
C LEU A 180 -2.19 -8.73 15.60
N PRO A 181 -1.91 -9.36 16.77
CA PRO A 181 -2.77 -10.42 17.31
C PRO A 181 -4.19 -9.95 17.59
N ARG A 182 -4.34 -8.72 18.11
CA ARG A 182 -5.65 -8.13 18.39
C ARG A 182 -6.39 -7.78 17.10
N LEU A 183 -5.67 -7.41 16.03
CA LEU A 183 -6.29 -7.12 14.72
C LEU A 183 -6.85 -8.41 14.16
N LEU A 184 -6.06 -9.48 14.18
CA LEU A 184 -6.49 -10.80 13.72
C LEU A 184 -7.72 -11.29 14.50
N ALA A 185 -7.70 -11.21 15.83
CA ALA A 185 -8.84 -11.58 16.66
C ALA A 185 -10.09 -10.73 16.34
N TRP A 186 -9.93 -9.41 16.18
CA TRP A 186 -11.02 -8.52 15.79
C TRP A 186 -11.57 -8.88 14.41
N THR A 187 -10.71 -9.14 13.42
CA THR A 187 -11.14 -9.50 12.07
C THR A 187 -11.89 -10.83 12.04
N ALA A 188 -11.44 -11.83 12.79
CA ALA A 188 -12.14 -13.11 12.91
C ALA A 188 -13.53 -12.93 13.53
N GLY A 189 -13.63 -12.20 14.64
CA GLY A 189 -14.91 -11.89 15.28
C GLY A 189 -15.83 -11.03 14.40
N HIS A 190 -15.28 -10.13 13.58
CA HIS A 190 -16.04 -9.35 12.61
C HIS A 190 -16.60 -10.24 11.49
N MET A 191 -15.79 -11.13 10.91
CA MET A 191 -16.24 -12.09 9.89
C MET A 191 -17.31 -13.04 10.42
N LEU A 192 -17.15 -13.56 11.64
CA LEU A 192 -18.17 -14.41 12.27
C LEU A 192 -19.50 -13.67 12.41
N ARG A 193 -19.48 -12.42 12.88
CA ARG A 193 -20.69 -11.59 12.99
C ARG A 193 -21.35 -11.30 11.65
N LEU A 194 -20.58 -11.15 10.57
CA LEU A 194 -21.16 -10.98 9.24
C LEU A 194 -21.77 -12.27 8.71
N ALA A 195 -21.18 -13.43 9.00
CA ALA A 195 -21.71 -14.73 8.61
C ALA A 195 -23.01 -15.09 9.34
N THR A 196 -23.20 -14.61 10.57
CA THR A 196 -24.39 -14.89 11.39
C THR A 196 -25.47 -13.81 11.30
N ARG A 197 -25.26 -12.72 10.54
CA ARG A 197 -26.30 -11.70 10.36
C ARG A 197 -27.37 -12.23 9.41
N PRO A 198 -28.67 -12.23 9.79
CA PRO A 198 -29.74 -12.57 8.86
C PRO A 198 -29.71 -11.58 7.69
N SER A 199 -29.77 -12.12 6.47
CA SER A 199 -29.84 -11.29 5.26
C SER A 199 -31.00 -10.31 5.39
N PRO A 200 -30.82 -9.01 5.07
CA PRO A 200 -31.96 -8.10 5.01
C PRO A 200 -32.95 -8.66 4.01
N VAL A 201 -34.19 -8.90 4.45
CA VAL A 201 -35.31 -9.25 3.58
C VAL A 201 -35.36 -8.16 2.52
N ARG A 202 -35.16 -8.54 1.26
CA ARG A 202 -35.47 -7.66 0.12
C ARG A 202 -36.98 -7.46 0.16
N THR A 203 -37.44 -6.39 0.80
CA THR A 203 -38.79 -5.87 0.56
C THR A 203 -38.84 -5.46 -0.91
N SER A 204 -39.52 -6.28 -1.70
CA SER A 204 -39.92 -5.98 -3.07
C SER A 204 -40.59 -4.61 -3.09
N LEU A 205 -40.14 -3.74 -4.00
CA LEU A 205 -40.83 -2.51 -4.33
C LEU A 205 -42.20 -2.89 -4.91
N GLU A 206 -43.26 -2.58 -4.18
CA GLU A 206 -44.62 -2.54 -4.69
C GLU A 206 -44.68 -1.56 -5.89
N PRO A 207 -45.27 -1.94 -7.03
CA PRO A 207 -45.46 -1.02 -8.14
C PRO A 207 -46.54 -0.01 -7.76
N HIS A 208 -46.16 1.26 -7.66
CA HIS A 208 -47.12 2.36 -7.64
C HIS A 208 -47.92 2.38 -8.94
N THR A 209 -49.16 1.88 -8.90
CA THR A 209 -50.22 2.28 -9.82
C THR A 209 -50.71 3.66 -9.39
N GLN A 210 -50.55 4.65 -10.26
CA GLN A 210 -51.33 5.89 -10.19
C GLN A 210 -52.17 5.99 -11.47
N SER A 211 -53.47 6.16 -11.22
CA SER A 211 -54.57 6.48 -12.12
C SER A 211 -54.48 7.87 -12.70
#